data_AF-A0A9P6KRD3-F1
#
_entry.id   AF-A0A9P6KRD3-F1
#
_cell.length_a   1.000
_cell.length_b   1.000
_cell.length_c   1.000
_cell.angle_alpha   90.00
_cell.angle_beta   90.00
_cell.angle_gamma   90.00
#
_symmetry.space_group_name_H-M   'P 1'
#
loop_
_entity.id
_entity.type
_entity.pdbx_description
1 polymer ?
#
loop_
_entity_poly.entity_id
_entity_poly.type
_entity_poly.pdbx_seq_one_letter_code
_entity_poly.pdbx_strand_id
1 'polypeptide(L)'
;MQFTTALMAALMAGTSLATINFGKARYDSGNVDNAIWIDGENACTYVYQGHDNPCDFNGGKFQAQNGFKYTVKDCGNSAFHLENADGSFNSFAHFNPYSNAGSGCANSQGRYHVDQEWSFY
;
A
#
# COMPACT_ATOMS: atom_id res chain seq x y z
N MET A 1 41.14 -37.25 6.74
CA MET A 1 39.89 -36.90 6.01
C MET A 1 38.89 -36.39 7.03
N GLN A 2 38.55 -35.11 7.01
CA GLN A 2 37.17 -34.65 7.22
C GLN A 2 37.10 -33.19 6.79
N PHE A 3 36.44 -32.98 5.66
CA PHE A 3 36.04 -31.68 5.16
C PHE A 3 34.91 -31.17 6.05
N THR A 4 34.93 -29.88 6.41
CA THR A 4 33.71 -29.22 6.88
C THR A 4 33.67 -27.81 6.31
N THR A 5 33.23 -27.76 5.06
CA THR A 5 32.81 -26.56 4.36
C THR A 5 31.52 -26.07 5.02
N ALA A 6 31.57 -25.01 5.82
CA ALA A 6 30.36 -24.30 6.24
C ALA A 6 30.04 -23.27 5.14
N LEU A 7 29.30 -23.73 4.12
CA LEU A 7 28.63 -22.89 3.15
C LEU A 7 27.50 -22.17 3.90
N MET A 8 27.75 -20.96 4.39
CA MET A 8 26.70 -20.11 4.94
C MET A 8 25.81 -19.71 3.77
N ALA A 9 24.66 -20.38 3.70
CA ALA A 9 23.59 -20.11 2.75
C ALA A 9 23.30 -18.60 2.75
N ALA A 10 23.46 -17.98 1.59
CA ALA A 10 22.82 -16.72 1.28
C ALA A 10 21.33 -16.89 1.55
N LEU A 11 20.83 -16.35 2.66
CA LEU A 11 19.41 -16.05 2.77
C LEU A 11 19.17 -15.00 1.71
N MET A 12 18.70 -15.47 0.56
CA MET A 12 17.90 -14.69 -0.36
C MET A 12 16.74 -14.13 0.44
N ALA A 13 16.92 -12.97 1.04
CA ALA A 13 15.83 -12.05 1.28
C ALA A 13 15.33 -11.68 -0.13
N GLY A 14 14.50 -12.55 -0.69
CA GLY A 14 13.53 -12.14 -1.69
C GLY A 14 12.62 -11.17 -0.98
N THR A 15 13.10 -9.94 -0.79
CA THR A 15 12.26 -8.82 -0.45
C THR A 15 11.40 -8.63 -1.67
N SER A 16 10.28 -9.32 -1.77
CA SER A 16 9.12 -8.66 -2.35
C SER A 16 8.97 -7.41 -1.48
N LEU A 17 9.53 -6.29 -1.93
CA LEU A 17 9.24 -4.99 -1.36
C LEU A 17 7.73 -4.93 -1.39
N ALA A 18 7.08 -5.12 -0.24
CA ALA A 18 5.63 -5.17 -0.23
C ALA A 18 5.17 -3.76 -0.59
N THR A 19 4.67 -3.59 -1.80
CA THR A 19 4.19 -2.31 -2.29
C THR A 19 2.85 -1.99 -1.63
N ILE A 20 2.30 -0.81 -1.93
CA ILE A 20 0.99 -0.43 -1.44
C ILE A 20 -0.02 -0.49 -2.58
N ASN A 21 -1.30 -0.59 -2.26
CA ASN A 21 -2.39 -0.35 -3.18
C ASN A 21 -3.10 0.94 -2.81
N PHE A 22 -3.66 1.60 -3.83
CA PHE A 22 -4.48 2.78 -3.68
C PHE A 22 -5.92 2.49 -4.09
N GLY A 23 -6.87 3.01 -3.32
CA GLY A 23 -8.27 2.77 -3.59
C GLY A 23 -9.22 3.71 -2.86
N LYS A 24 -10.49 3.29 -2.83
CA LYS A 24 -11.59 4.01 -2.20
C LYS A 24 -12.33 3.12 -1.21
N ALA A 25 -12.51 3.61 0.01
CA ALA A 25 -13.43 3.02 0.97
C ALA A 25 -14.82 3.63 0.77
N ARG A 26 -15.78 2.83 0.32
CA ARG A 26 -17.15 3.28 0.01
C ARG A 26 -18.10 2.77 1.08
N TYR A 27 -18.61 3.69 1.89
CA TYR A 27 -19.51 3.39 2.99
C TYR A 27 -20.93 3.17 2.51
N ASP A 28 -21.66 2.31 3.22
CA ASP A 28 -23.09 2.07 3.01
C ASP A 28 -23.91 3.38 3.14
N SER A 29 -23.40 4.36 3.88
CA SER A 29 -23.99 5.70 4.03
C SER A 29 -23.86 6.59 2.79
N GLY A 30 -23.06 6.19 1.80
CA GLY A 30 -22.73 6.97 0.61
C GLY A 30 -21.45 7.79 0.69
N ASN A 31 -20.78 7.83 1.86
CA ASN A 31 -19.48 8.50 2.00
C ASN A 31 -18.38 7.72 1.29
N VAL A 32 -17.34 8.43 0.84
CA VAL A 32 -16.17 7.83 0.20
C VAL A 32 -14.89 8.44 0.76
N ASP A 33 -14.00 7.57 1.24
CA ASP A 33 -12.66 7.94 1.67
C ASP A 33 -11.61 7.37 0.74
N ASN A 34 -10.45 8.01 0.69
CA ASN A 34 -9.24 7.41 0.12
C ASN A 34 -8.72 6.33 1.06
N ALA A 35 -8.20 5.25 0.47
CA ALA A 35 -7.71 4.09 1.18
C ALA A 35 -6.34 3.65 0.64
N ILE A 36 -5.41 3.36 1.55
CA ILE A 36 -4.11 2.75 1.25
C ILE A 36 -3.91 1.55 2.15
N TRP A 37 -3.49 0.42 1.56
CA TRP A 37 -3.12 -0.80 2.28
C TRP A 37 -1.93 -1.46 1.60
N ILE A 38 -1.35 -2.47 2.24
CA ILE A 38 -0.22 -3.22 1.71
C ILE A 38 -0.72 -4.22 0.66
N ASP A 39 -0.03 -4.32 -0.46
CA ASP A 39 -0.36 -5.32 -1.48
C ASP A 39 -0.21 -6.75 -0.94
N GLY A 40 -1.20 -7.60 -1.24
CA GLY A 40 -1.33 -8.94 -0.66
C GLY A 40 -1.93 -9.01 0.75
N GLU A 41 -2.18 -7.88 1.42
CA GLU A 41 -2.90 -7.85 2.71
C GLU A 41 -4.40 -7.57 2.56
N ASN A 42 -5.15 -7.75 3.66
CA ASN A 42 -6.57 -7.41 3.69
C ASN A 42 -6.74 -5.89 3.57
N ALA A 43 -7.48 -5.42 2.56
CA ALA A 43 -7.71 -4.01 2.33
C ALA A 43 -8.49 -3.29 3.45
N CYS A 44 -9.12 -4.02 4.38
CA CYS A 44 -9.69 -3.39 5.59
C CYS A 44 -8.61 -2.93 6.60
N THR A 45 -7.36 -3.40 6.44
CA THR A 45 -6.23 -3.10 7.31
C THR A 45 -5.44 -1.92 6.73
N TYR A 46 -5.99 -0.73 6.89
CA TYR A 46 -5.44 0.47 6.26
C TYR A 46 -4.12 0.93 6.88
N VAL A 47 -3.20 1.32 5.99
CA VAL A 47 -2.10 2.23 6.32
C VAL A 47 -2.61 3.67 6.40
N TYR A 48 -3.58 4.01 5.55
CA TYR A 48 -4.29 5.28 5.58
C TYR A 48 -5.73 5.11 5.13
N GLN A 49 -6.66 5.73 5.86
CA GLN A 49 -8.05 5.91 5.47
C GLN A 49 -8.45 7.34 5.82
N GLY A 50 -8.90 8.11 4.84
CA GLY A 50 -9.31 9.49 5.07
C GLY A 50 -9.80 10.20 3.82
N HIS A 51 -10.48 11.33 4.02
CA HIS A 51 -11.09 12.09 2.94
C HIS A 51 -10.05 12.87 2.10
N ASP A 52 -8.96 13.29 2.74
CA ASP A 52 -7.95 14.15 2.12
C ASP A 52 -7.10 13.40 1.09
N ASN A 53 -6.46 14.18 0.20
CA ASN A 53 -5.50 13.66 -0.75
C ASN A 53 -4.34 12.99 0.03
N PRO A 54 -4.00 11.74 -0.27
CA PRO A 54 -2.94 11.02 0.43
C PRO A 54 -1.57 11.71 0.36
N CYS A 55 -1.28 12.48 -0.70
CA CYS A 55 -0.04 13.26 -0.75
C CYS A 55 0.02 14.38 0.28
N ASP A 56 -1.14 14.87 0.75
CA ASP A 56 -1.20 15.90 1.80
C ASP A 56 -1.09 15.27 3.19
N PHE A 57 -1.49 14.00 3.34
CA PHE A 57 -1.32 13.25 4.57
C PHE A 57 0.17 13.04 4.87
N ASN A 58 0.68 13.72 5.90
CA ASN A 58 2.09 13.62 6.34
C ASN A 58 3.11 13.85 5.20
N GLY A 59 2.75 14.68 4.21
CA GLY A 59 3.56 14.93 3.01
C GLY A 59 3.74 13.69 2.12
N GLY A 60 2.72 12.83 2.06
CA GLY A 60 2.70 11.60 1.27
C GLY A 60 3.45 10.44 1.92
N LYS A 61 3.87 10.58 3.18
CA LYS A 61 4.69 9.57 3.86
C LYS A 61 3.81 8.56 4.57
N PHE A 62 4.01 7.30 4.20
CA PHE A 62 3.30 6.15 4.75
C PHE A 62 4.29 5.17 5.37
N GLN A 63 3.90 4.60 6.50
CA GLN A 63 4.59 3.45 7.08
C GLN A 63 3.67 2.25 6.97
N ALA A 64 4.05 1.30 6.13
CA ALA A 64 3.41 0.00 6.06
C ALA A 64 3.57 -0.75 7.40
N GLN A 65 2.57 -1.54 7.78
CA GLN A 65 2.57 -2.35 9.01
C GLN A 65 3.79 -3.29 9.13
N ASN A 66 4.32 -3.76 8.00
CA ASN A 66 5.55 -4.55 7.94
C ASN A 66 6.84 -3.73 8.20
N GLY A 67 6.73 -2.44 8.48
CA GLY A 67 7.83 -1.55 8.85
C GLY A 67 8.45 -0.77 7.70
N PHE A 68 8.13 -1.09 6.44
CA PHE A 68 8.61 -0.33 5.30
C PHE A 68 7.99 1.06 5.25
N LYS A 69 8.77 2.04 4.79
CA LYS A 69 8.34 3.43 4.66
C LYS A 69 8.39 3.83 3.21
N TYR A 70 7.33 4.50 2.79
CA TYR A 70 7.16 4.95 1.42
C TYR A 70 6.74 6.41 1.40
N THR A 71 7.05 7.10 0.30
CA THR A 71 6.50 8.42 0.02
C THR A 71 5.75 8.37 -1.29
N VAL A 72 4.44 8.62 -1.27
CA VAL A 72 3.66 8.85 -2.49
C VAL A 72 3.87 10.29 -2.93
N LYS A 73 4.16 10.47 -4.21
CA LYS A 73 4.40 11.77 -4.84
C LYS A 73 3.45 11.98 -6.00
N ASP A 74 3.24 13.26 -6.33
CA ASP A 74 2.49 13.68 -7.51
C ASP A 74 1.02 13.22 -7.55
N CYS A 75 0.41 12.96 -6.38
CA CYS A 75 -1.00 12.63 -6.28
C CYS A 75 -1.86 13.77 -6.83
N GLY A 76 -2.70 13.47 -7.82
CA GLY A 76 -3.50 14.47 -8.56
C GLY A 76 -2.99 14.72 -9.98
N ASN A 77 -1.83 14.14 -10.33
CA ASN A 77 -1.37 14.04 -11.71
C ASN A 77 -1.59 12.62 -12.25
N SER A 78 -1.57 12.44 -13.58
CA SER A 78 -1.79 11.12 -14.21
C SER A 78 -0.64 10.12 -13.99
N ALA A 79 0.46 10.55 -13.37
CA ALA A 79 1.69 9.80 -13.21
C ALA A 79 2.23 9.88 -11.77
N PHE A 80 1.38 9.71 -10.77
CA PHE A 80 1.84 9.64 -9.38
C PHE A 80 2.69 8.38 -9.15
N HIS A 81 3.70 8.50 -8.27
CA HIS A 81 4.71 7.44 -8.05
C HIS A 81 5.00 7.23 -6.57
N LEU A 82 5.68 6.11 -6.31
CA LEU A 82 6.13 5.71 -4.98
C LEU A 82 7.65 5.89 -4.88
N GLU A 83 8.10 6.46 -3.78
CA GLU A 83 9.51 6.51 -3.39
C GLU A 83 9.74 5.64 -2.15
N ASN A 84 10.93 5.07 -2.04
CA ASN A 84 11.39 4.37 -0.85
C ASN A 84 11.69 5.33 0.31
N ALA A 85 11.99 4.76 1.48
CA ALA A 85 12.33 5.53 2.68
C ALA A 85 13.52 6.49 2.52
N ASP A 86 14.45 6.17 1.63
CA ASP A 86 15.64 6.97 1.32
C ASP A 86 15.41 8.04 0.24
N GLY A 87 14.18 8.12 -0.30
CA GLY A 87 13.81 9.04 -1.38
C GLY A 87 14.17 8.55 -2.78
N SER A 88 14.69 7.32 -2.92
CA SER A 88 14.87 6.71 -4.25
C SER A 88 13.52 6.35 -4.87
N PHE A 89 13.40 6.52 -6.19
CA PHE A 89 12.24 6.07 -6.94
C PHE A 89 12.03 4.56 -6.77
N ASN A 90 10.78 4.14 -6.53
CA ASN A 90 10.39 2.75 -6.46
C ASN A 90 9.63 2.35 -7.74
N SER A 91 8.40 2.84 -7.93
CA SER A 91 7.57 2.49 -9.08
C SER A 91 6.54 3.58 -9.39
N PHE A 92 5.99 3.56 -10.62
CA PHE A 92 4.82 4.37 -10.97
C PHE A 92 3.53 3.69 -10.50
N ALA A 93 2.46 4.47 -10.38
CA ALA A 93 1.13 3.92 -10.19
C ALA A 93 0.59 3.32 -11.49
N HIS A 94 0.01 2.13 -11.39
CA HIS A 94 -0.63 1.42 -12.48
C HIS A 94 -2.12 1.29 -12.20
N PHE A 95 -2.97 1.75 -13.15
CA PHE A 95 -4.42 1.61 -13.00
C PHE A 95 -4.78 0.14 -13.08
N ASN A 96 -5.30 -0.40 -11.99
CA ASN A 96 -5.64 -1.80 -11.84
C ASN A 96 -6.91 -1.93 -10.98
N PRO A 97 -8.08 -1.61 -11.55
CA PRO A 97 -9.30 -1.53 -10.79
C PRO A 97 -9.75 -2.92 -10.34
N TYR A 98 -10.00 -3.07 -9.04
CA TYR A 98 -10.53 -4.30 -8.46
C TYR A 98 -11.56 -3.98 -7.39
N SER A 99 -12.81 -4.34 -7.64
CA SER A 99 -13.91 -4.07 -6.72
C SER A 99 -13.96 -5.06 -5.57
N ASN A 100 -14.34 -4.58 -4.40
CA ASN A 100 -14.40 -5.38 -3.16
C ASN A 100 -13.04 -6.02 -2.82
N ALA A 101 -11.97 -5.22 -2.89
CA ALA A 101 -10.74 -5.53 -2.19
C ALA A 101 -11.07 -5.67 -0.68
N GLY A 102 -10.95 -6.87 -0.13
CA GLY A 102 -11.33 -7.16 1.26
C GLY A 102 -12.73 -7.81 1.43
N SER A 103 -13.02 -8.24 2.65
CA SER A 103 -14.17 -9.10 2.98
C SER A 103 -15.24 -8.37 3.82
N GLY A 104 -15.68 -7.20 3.33
CA GLY A 104 -16.68 -6.37 4.01
C GLY A 104 -16.12 -5.75 5.28
N CYS A 105 -15.77 -4.47 5.21
CA CYS A 105 -15.09 -3.76 6.28
C CYS A 105 -16.08 -3.00 7.16
N ALA A 106 -15.70 -2.71 8.39
CA ALA A 106 -16.49 -1.86 9.29
C ALA A 106 -15.59 -1.12 10.27
N ASN A 107 -15.94 0.13 10.57
CA ASN A 107 -15.31 0.97 11.57
C ASN A 107 -16.39 1.77 12.33
N SER A 108 -16.00 2.74 13.16
CA SER A 108 -16.94 3.56 13.93
C SER A 108 -17.89 4.42 13.09
N GLN A 109 -17.63 4.59 11.78
CA GLN A 109 -18.47 5.32 10.84
C GLN A 109 -19.46 4.42 10.09
N GLY A 110 -19.38 3.09 10.28
CA GLY A 110 -20.29 2.12 9.69
C GLY A 110 -19.58 1.07 8.85
N ARG A 111 -20.37 0.37 8.02
CA ARG A 111 -19.86 -0.65 7.08
C ARG A 111 -19.48 -0.02 5.75
N TYR A 112 -18.49 -0.61 5.10
CA TYR A 112 -17.99 -0.18 3.80
C TYR A 112 -17.32 -1.34 3.05
N HIS A 113 -17.17 -1.16 1.75
CA HIS A 113 -16.30 -1.99 0.91
C HIS A 113 -15.13 -1.14 0.42
N VAL A 114 -14.04 -1.81 0.03
CA VAL A 114 -12.87 -1.14 -0.55
C VAL A 114 -12.80 -1.51 -2.01
N ASP A 115 -12.63 -0.52 -2.87
CA ASP A 115 -12.29 -0.74 -4.27
C ASP A 115 -10.85 -0.32 -4.49
N GLN A 116 -10.05 -1.19 -5.09
CA GLN A 116 -8.74 -0.83 -5.61
C GLN A 116 -8.91 -0.05 -6.91
N GLU A 117 -8.11 0.99 -7.05
CA GLU A 117 -7.98 1.75 -8.29
C GLU A 117 -6.56 1.62 -8.86
N TRP A 118 -5.54 1.59 -8.00
CA TRP A 118 -4.14 1.57 -8.42
C TRP A 118 -3.28 0.60 -7.62
N SER A 119 -2.29 0.04 -8.29
CA SER A 119 -1.22 -0.78 -7.71
C SER A 119 0.13 -0.19 -8.09
N PHE A 120 1.16 -0.52 -7.32
CA PHE A 120 2.53 -0.07 -7.54
C PHE A 120 3.40 -1.32 -7.71
N TYR A 121 3.99 -1.53 -8.89
CA TYR A 121 4.86 -2.67 -9.22
C TYR A 121 5.76 -2.38 -10.43
#